data_AF-A0A1Q4YKB1-F1
#
_entry.id   AF-A0A1Q4YKB1-F1
#
_cell.length_a   1.000
_cell.length_b   1.000
_cell.length_c   1.000
_cell.angle_alpha   90.00
_cell.angle_beta   90.00
_cell.angle_gamma   90.00
#
_symmetry.space_group_name_H-M   'P 1'
#
loop_
_entity.id
_entity.type
_entity.pdbx_description
1 polymer ?
#
loop_
_entity_poly.entity_id
_entity_poly.type
_entity_poly.pdbx_seq_one_letter_code
_entity_poly.pdbx_strand_id
1 'polypeptide(L)'
;MDTLSPPATGTRVLLPDGSAKTVLDTTRSDDGHLWLHLDGGSANRADRCEPVDTSRITEARQAARRAAHAIRVGGDIGQAADELGDALRYLAQADPDAFDELTAGAPRVTIEIPRLGVIQGDILHQHGARLTVLRTAVSTSDTPQWWAEVHGVTAEDRQATYRAPWHTGIHVQYAAWDLVTVERAVPA
;
A
#
# COMPACT_ATOMS: atom_id res chain seq x y z
N MET A 1 24.29 2.50 25.23
CA MET A 1 23.66 3.13 24.06
C MET A 1 23.76 2.08 22.97
N ASP A 2 22.72 1.26 22.82
CA ASP A 2 22.76 0.13 21.89
C ASP A 2 22.94 0.67 20.48
N THR A 3 24.11 0.40 19.90
CA THR A 3 24.37 0.61 18.49
C THR A 3 23.60 -0.47 17.74
N LEU A 4 22.32 -0.22 17.49
CA LEU A 4 21.56 -0.99 16.52
C LEU A 4 22.37 -0.98 15.21
N SER A 5 22.74 -2.17 14.75
CA SER A 5 23.40 -2.32 13.46
C SER A 5 22.53 -1.64 12.39
N PRO A 6 23.12 -0.86 11.47
CA PRO A 6 22.36 -0.23 10.40
C PRO A 6 21.61 -1.31 9.60
N PRO A 7 20.35 -1.07 9.20
CA PRO A 7 19.67 -1.99 8.31
C PRO A 7 20.46 -2.11 7.01
N ALA A 8 20.58 -3.34 6.50
CA ALA A 8 21.32 -3.59 5.26
C ALA A 8 20.59 -3.00 4.06
N THR A 9 21.33 -2.60 3.02
CA THR A 9 20.75 -2.31 1.70
C THR A 9 19.87 -3.46 1.23
N GLY A 10 18.71 -3.14 0.66
CA GLY A 10 17.67 -4.09 0.27
C GLY A 10 16.68 -4.42 1.37
N THR A 11 16.96 -4.06 2.64
CA THR A 11 15.99 -4.24 3.73
C THR A 11 14.80 -3.32 3.53
N ARG A 12 13.60 -3.81 3.86
CA ARG A 12 12.40 -2.97 3.85
C ARG A 12 12.06 -2.44 5.24
N VAL A 13 11.64 -1.18 5.27
CA VAL A 13 11.26 -0.47 6.49
C VAL A 13 9.89 0.21 6.32
N LEU A 14 9.12 0.26 7.41
CA LEU A 14 7.96 1.12 7.54
C LEU A 14 8.42 2.50 7.99
N LEU A 15 7.96 3.52 7.27
CA LEU A 15 8.12 4.91 7.65
C LEU A 15 7.05 5.30 8.68
N PRO A 16 7.22 6.45 9.37
CA PRO A 16 6.20 6.94 10.29
C PRO A 16 4.81 7.02 9.67
N ASP A 17 4.68 7.36 8.40
CA ASP A 17 3.39 7.43 7.71
C ASP A 17 2.78 6.07 7.34
N GLY A 18 3.41 4.96 7.77
CA GLY A 18 3.01 3.59 7.45
C GLY A 18 3.34 3.14 6.03
N SER A 19 3.90 4.02 5.19
CA SER A 19 4.39 3.62 3.87
C SER A 19 5.65 2.80 4.02
N ALA A 20 5.84 1.84 3.12
CA ALA A 20 6.91 0.88 3.24
C ALA A 20 7.91 1.04 2.09
N LYS A 21 9.19 1.12 2.43
CA LYS A 21 10.26 1.54 1.53
C LYS A 21 11.48 0.63 1.62
N THR A 22 12.23 0.54 0.54
CA THR A 22 13.47 -0.23 0.45
C THR A 22 14.66 0.68 0.74
N VAL A 23 15.52 0.26 1.67
CA VAL A 23 16.78 0.94 1.97
C VAL A 23 17.75 0.73 0.81
N LEU A 24 18.17 1.81 0.17
CA LEU A 24 19.17 1.80 -0.89
C LEU A 24 20.58 2.00 -0.34
N ASP A 25 20.72 2.90 0.63
CA ASP A 25 21.99 3.24 1.26
C ASP A 25 21.77 3.78 2.67
N THR A 26 22.84 3.84 3.47
CA THR A 26 22.83 4.43 4.80
C THR A 26 23.98 5.41 4.99
N THR A 27 23.72 6.52 5.67
CA THR A 27 24.76 7.50 5.99
C THR A 27 24.67 7.90 7.45
N ARG A 28 25.80 7.96 8.14
CA ARG A 28 25.87 8.56 9.48
C ARG A 28 26.23 10.04 9.32
N SER A 29 25.36 10.91 9.80
CA SER A 29 25.58 12.36 9.78
C SER A 29 26.43 12.80 10.97
N ASP A 30 26.95 14.03 10.90
CA ASP A 30 27.78 14.65 11.95
C ASP A 30 27.00 14.85 13.26
N ASP A 31 25.66 14.86 13.19
CA ASP A 31 24.75 14.85 14.36
C ASP A 31 24.69 13.48 15.08
N GLY A 32 25.43 12.49 14.59
CA GLY A 32 25.50 11.14 15.13
C GLY A 32 24.32 10.24 14.74
N HIS A 33 23.33 10.75 14.01
CA HIS A 33 22.17 9.99 13.57
C HIS A 33 22.47 9.18 12.30
N LEU A 34 21.85 8.01 12.23
CA LEU A 34 21.85 7.18 11.03
C LEU A 34 20.66 7.57 10.15
N TRP A 35 20.95 7.89 8.90
CA TRP A 35 19.99 8.22 7.86
C TRP A 35 19.90 7.09 6.85
N LEU A 36 18.67 6.73 6.47
CA LEU A 36 18.34 5.74 5.46
C LEU A 36 17.97 6.47 4.18
N HIS A 37 18.69 6.20 3.09
CA HIS A 37 18.32 6.64 1.75
C HIS A 37 17.42 5.59 1.12
N LEU A 38 16.24 5.99 0.69
CA LEU A 38 15.15 5.09 0.32
C LEU A 38 14.79 5.21 -1.15
N ASP A 39 14.16 4.17 -1.68
CA ASP A 39 13.58 4.19 -3.02
C ASP A 39 12.57 5.35 -3.19
N GLY A 40 12.67 6.04 -4.33
CA GLY A 40 11.95 7.29 -4.57
C GLY A 40 12.67 8.54 -4.07
N GLY A 41 13.94 8.43 -3.67
CA GLY A 41 14.83 9.59 -3.43
C GLY A 41 14.61 10.32 -2.11
N SER A 42 13.94 9.68 -1.15
CA SER A 42 13.72 10.24 0.19
C SER A 42 14.79 9.77 1.18
N ALA A 43 15.03 10.56 2.23
CA ALA A 43 15.90 10.19 3.34
C ALA A 43 15.14 10.28 4.67
N ASN A 44 15.26 9.27 5.51
CA ASN A 44 14.62 9.21 6.83
C ASN A 44 15.60 8.81 7.92
N ARG A 45 15.40 9.30 9.15
CA ARG A 45 16.19 8.86 10.30
C ARG A 45 15.82 7.41 10.65
N ALA A 46 16.83 6.56 10.80
CA ALA A 46 16.63 5.13 11.03
C ALA A 46 15.86 4.80 12.31
N ASP A 47 15.99 5.63 13.36
CA ASP A 47 15.29 5.49 14.64
C ASP A 47 13.80 5.87 14.57
N ARG A 48 13.33 6.38 13.44
CA ARG A 48 11.92 6.67 13.16
C ARG A 48 11.28 5.63 12.25
N CYS A 49 12.05 4.64 11.80
CA CYS A 49 11.58 3.60 10.90
C CYS A 49 11.52 2.28 11.65
N GLU A 50 10.57 1.44 11.27
CA GLU A 50 10.44 0.09 11.81
C GLU A 50 10.81 -0.93 10.74
N PRO A 51 11.50 -2.04 11.07
CA PRO A 51 11.71 -3.11 10.10
C PRO A 51 10.36 -3.71 9.72
N VAL A 52 10.15 -3.94 8.42
CA VAL A 52 8.93 -4.63 7.96
C VAL A 52 8.98 -6.08 8.41
N ASP A 53 7.90 -6.56 9.04
CA ASP A 53 7.75 -7.97 9.36
C ASP A 53 7.58 -8.80 8.08
N THR A 54 8.52 -9.70 7.81
CA THR A 54 8.51 -10.61 6.65
C THR A 54 8.16 -12.06 7.03
N SER A 55 7.88 -12.34 8.31
CA SER A 55 7.69 -13.71 8.81
C SER A 55 6.43 -14.39 8.30
N ARG A 56 5.44 -13.62 7.81
CA ARG A 56 4.11 -14.08 7.42
C ARG A 56 3.87 -14.08 5.90
N ILE A 57 4.91 -13.90 5.08
CA ILE A 57 4.78 -13.87 3.60
C ILE A 57 4.05 -15.11 3.07
N THR A 58 4.47 -16.31 3.49
CA THR A 58 3.83 -17.56 3.05
C THR A 58 2.37 -17.65 3.47
N GLU A 59 2.05 -17.26 4.70
CA GLU A 59 0.67 -17.22 5.24
C GLU A 59 -0.19 -16.24 4.44
N ALA A 60 0.32 -15.04 4.18
CA ALA A 60 -0.38 -14.00 3.42
C ALA A 60 -0.64 -14.44 1.97
N ARG A 61 0.32 -15.09 1.29
CA ARG A 61 0.10 -15.65 -0.06
C ARG A 61 -1.03 -16.68 -0.06
N GLN A 62 -1.09 -17.54 0.96
CA GLN A 62 -2.17 -18.52 1.08
C GLN A 62 -3.52 -17.86 1.39
N ALA A 63 -3.54 -16.86 2.28
CA ALA A 63 -4.75 -16.09 2.59
C ALA A 63 -5.30 -15.38 1.36
N ALA A 64 -4.45 -14.69 0.60
CA ALA A 64 -4.83 -14.03 -0.65
C ALA A 64 -5.47 -15.02 -1.64
N ARG A 65 -4.86 -16.20 -1.85
CA ARG A 65 -5.42 -17.22 -2.75
C ARG A 65 -6.76 -17.79 -2.28
N ARG A 66 -6.89 -18.07 -0.98
CA ARG A 66 -8.15 -18.58 -0.41
C ARG A 66 -9.27 -17.56 -0.53
N ALA A 67 -9.01 -16.31 -0.15
CA ALA A 67 -9.97 -15.22 -0.22
C ALA A 67 -10.37 -14.94 -1.68
N ALA A 68 -9.40 -14.93 -2.60
CA ALA A 68 -9.67 -14.76 -4.02
C ALA A 68 -10.50 -15.92 -4.60
N HIS A 69 -10.24 -17.17 -4.17
CA HIS A 69 -11.07 -18.32 -4.55
C HIS A 69 -12.50 -18.16 -4.05
N ALA A 70 -12.71 -17.74 -2.80
CA ALA A 70 -14.03 -17.50 -2.21
C ALA A 70 -14.82 -16.45 -3.02
N ILE A 71 -14.17 -15.37 -3.45
CA ILE A 71 -14.78 -14.36 -4.34
C ILE A 71 -15.19 -15.00 -5.68
N ARG A 72 -14.32 -15.79 -6.31
CA ARG A 72 -14.60 -16.39 -7.63
C ARG A 72 -15.75 -17.38 -7.62
N VAL A 73 -15.94 -18.12 -6.52
CA VAL A 73 -17.04 -19.10 -6.40
C VAL A 73 -18.33 -18.49 -5.84
N GLY A 74 -18.37 -17.17 -5.60
CA GLY A 74 -19.55 -16.47 -5.11
C GLY A 74 -19.87 -16.74 -3.64
N GLY A 75 -18.85 -16.91 -2.80
CA GLY A 75 -19.01 -17.01 -1.34
C GLY A 75 -19.38 -15.67 -0.68
N ASP A 76 -19.06 -15.50 0.61
CA ASP A 76 -19.19 -14.21 1.29
C ASP A 76 -18.16 -13.22 0.72
N ILE A 77 -18.58 -12.43 -0.28
CA ILE A 77 -17.72 -11.49 -1.00
C ILE A 77 -17.18 -10.40 -0.07
N GLY A 78 -17.95 -9.97 0.94
CA GLY A 78 -17.53 -8.91 1.85
C GLY A 78 -16.35 -9.36 2.71
N GLN A 79 -16.53 -10.47 3.43
CA GLN A 79 -15.47 -11.05 4.26
C GLN A 79 -14.24 -11.43 3.42
N ALA A 80 -14.44 -12.02 2.25
CA ALA A 80 -13.34 -12.41 1.37
C ALA A 80 -12.60 -11.19 0.78
N ALA A 81 -13.29 -10.09 0.49
CA ALA A 81 -12.66 -8.86 0.01
C ALA A 81 -11.76 -8.22 1.07
N ASP A 82 -12.17 -8.28 2.34
CA ASP A 82 -11.38 -7.81 3.48
C ASP A 82 -10.14 -8.68 3.71
N GLU A 83 -10.28 -10.02 3.79
CA GLU A 83 -9.14 -10.94 3.94
C GLU A 83 -8.16 -10.81 2.76
N LEU A 84 -8.67 -10.69 1.53
CA LEU A 84 -7.85 -10.46 0.34
C LEU A 84 -7.11 -9.11 0.42
N GLY A 85 -7.81 -8.04 0.83
CA GLY A 85 -7.22 -6.71 0.98
C GLY A 85 -6.08 -6.69 1.99
N ASP A 86 -6.28 -7.32 3.14
CA ASP A 86 -5.27 -7.39 4.20
C ASP A 86 -4.04 -8.21 3.78
N ALA A 87 -4.27 -9.37 3.17
CA ALA A 87 -3.19 -10.22 2.67
C ALA A 87 -2.37 -9.51 1.58
N LEU A 88 -3.03 -8.86 0.62
CA LEU A 88 -2.37 -8.13 -0.45
C LEU A 88 -1.65 -6.87 0.06
N ARG A 89 -2.23 -6.13 1.02
CA ARG A 89 -1.55 -5.00 1.67
C ARG A 89 -0.27 -5.46 2.35
N TYR A 90 -0.35 -6.55 3.12
CA TYR A 90 0.81 -7.11 3.79
C TYR A 90 1.87 -7.52 2.77
N LEU A 91 1.51 -8.15 1.65
CA LEU A 91 2.48 -8.52 0.61
C LEU A 91 3.09 -7.31 -0.09
N ALA A 92 2.28 -6.32 -0.50
CA ALA A 92 2.79 -5.08 -1.10
C ALA A 92 3.77 -4.36 -0.18
N GLN A 93 3.58 -4.51 1.14
CA GLN A 93 4.59 -4.22 2.12
C GLN A 93 5.66 -5.33 2.08
N ALA A 94 5.58 -6.39 2.87
CA ALA A 94 6.66 -7.36 3.09
C ALA A 94 7.45 -7.85 1.84
N ASP A 95 6.79 -8.09 0.71
CA ASP A 95 7.36 -8.70 -0.50
C ASP A 95 6.65 -8.18 -1.77
N PRO A 96 7.07 -7.01 -2.31
CA PRO A 96 6.44 -6.41 -3.50
C PRO A 96 6.49 -7.31 -4.72
N ASP A 97 7.54 -8.12 -4.87
CA ASP A 97 7.66 -9.06 -5.99
C ASP A 97 6.60 -10.17 -5.90
N ALA A 98 6.34 -10.70 -4.69
CA ALA A 98 5.25 -11.66 -4.48
C ALA A 98 3.87 -11.04 -4.68
N PHE A 99 3.70 -9.76 -4.33
CA PHE A 99 2.47 -9.01 -4.63
C PHE A 99 2.28 -8.86 -6.14
N ASP A 100 3.31 -8.46 -6.88
CA ASP A 100 3.26 -8.29 -8.33
C ASP A 100 3.02 -9.64 -9.02
N GLU A 101 3.70 -10.71 -8.60
CA GLU A 101 3.51 -12.06 -9.13
C GLU A 101 2.04 -12.53 -9.00
N LEU A 102 1.40 -12.25 -7.86
CA LEU A 102 0.01 -12.64 -7.62
C LEU A 102 -0.99 -11.77 -8.39
N THR A 103 -0.73 -10.47 -8.52
CA THR A 103 -1.72 -9.52 -9.04
C THR A 103 -1.55 -9.22 -10.53
N ALA A 104 -0.38 -9.50 -11.12
CA ALA A 104 -0.11 -9.28 -12.54
C ALA A 104 -1.09 -10.07 -13.42
N GLY A 105 -1.87 -9.33 -14.23
CA GLY A 105 -2.85 -9.92 -15.15
C GLY A 105 -4.05 -10.60 -14.47
N ALA A 106 -4.17 -10.53 -13.14
CA ALA A 106 -5.31 -11.08 -12.43
C ALA A 106 -6.61 -10.35 -12.84
N PRO A 107 -7.75 -11.08 -12.94
CA PRO A 107 -9.03 -10.44 -13.16
C PRO A 107 -9.35 -9.50 -11.99
N ARG A 108 -10.08 -8.42 -12.29
CA ARG A 108 -10.49 -7.46 -11.28
C ARG A 108 -11.98 -7.59 -10.99
N VAL A 109 -12.34 -7.45 -9.72
CA VAL A 109 -13.74 -7.41 -9.27
C VAL A 109 -14.06 -6.05 -8.67
N THR A 110 -15.24 -5.54 -8.97
CA THR A 110 -15.74 -4.30 -8.38
C THR A 110 -16.35 -4.59 -7.02
N ILE A 111 -15.83 -3.96 -5.98
CA ILE A 111 -16.26 -4.11 -4.59
C ILE A 111 -16.39 -2.74 -3.93
N GLU A 112 -17.31 -2.65 -2.98
CA GLU A 112 -17.44 -1.48 -2.10
C GLU A 112 -16.74 -1.79 -0.77
N ILE A 113 -15.83 -0.92 -0.36
CA ILE A 113 -15.02 -1.09 0.85
C ILE A 113 -14.89 0.26 1.58
N PRO A 114 -14.61 0.27 2.90
CA PRO A 114 -14.15 1.47 3.56
C PRO A 114 -12.89 2.02 2.87
N ARG A 115 -12.73 3.34 2.82
CA ARG A 115 -11.58 3.99 2.17
C ARG A 115 -10.24 3.57 2.77
N LEU A 116 -10.19 3.25 4.07
CA LEU A 116 -9.00 2.65 4.71
C LEU A 116 -8.64 1.27 4.14
N GLY A 117 -9.63 0.57 3.59
CA GLY A 117 -9.47 -0.72 2.93
C GLY A 117 -8.78 -0.65 1.57
N VAL A 118 -8.63 0.54 0.98
CA VAL A 118 -7.97 0.73 -0.33
C VAL A 118 -6.47 0.41 -0.23
N ILE A 119 -5.97 -0.36 -1.19
CA ILE A 119 -4.57 -0.80 -1.24
C ILE A 119 -3.88 -0.37 -2.53
N GLN A 120 -2.55 -0.45 -2.55
CA GLN A 120 -1.78 -0.34 -3.78
C GLN A 120 -2.31 -1.32 -4.84
N GLY A 121 -2.37 -0.86 -6.08
CA GLY A 121 -2.82 -1.66 -7.22
C GLY A 121 -4.33 -1.70 -7.42
N ASP A 122 -5.15 -1.25 -6.46
CA ASP A 122 -6.60 -1.06 -6.68
C ASP A 122 -6.85 -0.01 -7.78
N ILE A 123 -7.99 -0.12 -8.47
CA ILE A 123 -8.52 0.98 -9.29
C ILE A 123 -9.66 1.64 -8.49
N LEU A 124 -9.41 2.82 -7.98
CA LEU A 124 -10.36 3.62 -7.22
C LEU A 124 -11.28 4.40 -8.17
N HIS A 125 -12.60 4.29 -7.96
CA HIS A 125 -13.58 5.09 -8.68
C HIS A 125 -13.82 6.38 -7.89
N GLN A 126 -13.32 7.51 -8.39
CA GLN A 126 -13.45 8.80 -7.71
C GLN A 126 -13.45 9.94 -8.72
N HIS A 127 -14.19 11.02 -8.42
CA HIS A 127 -14.31 12.20 -9.28
C HIS A 127 -14.79 11.88 -10.71
N GLY A 128 -15.59 10.82 -10.88
CA GLY A 128 -16.08 10.38 -12.19
C GLY A 128 -15.01 9.72 -13.07
N ALA A 129 -13.86 9.33 -12.51
CA ALA A 129 -12.76 8.70 -13.21
C ALA A 129 -12.30 7.41 -12.51
N ARG A 130 -11.58 6.57 -13.26
CA ARG A 130 -10.89 5.38 -12.76
C ARG A 130 -9.44 5.71 -12.49
N LEU A 131 -9.01 5.50 -11.25
CA LEU A 131 -7.70 5.93 -10.74
C LEU A 131 -6.92 4.72 -10.22
N THR A 132 -5.79 4.38 -10.86
CA THR A 132 -4.85 3.40 -10.31
C THR A 132 -4.24 3.96 -9.03
N VAL A 133 -4.36 3.22 -7.94
CA VAL A 133 -3.74 3.53 -6.67
C VAL A 133 -2.29 3.06 -6.70
N LEU A 134 -1.37 4.02 -6.73
CA LEU A 134 0.07 3.76 -6.81
C LEU A 134 0.65 3.45 -5.43
N ARG A 135 0.17 4.14 -4.40
CA ARG A 135 0.51 3.90 -3.00
C ARG A 135 -0.55 4.48 -2.08
N THR A 136 -0.64 3.95 -0.87
CA THR A 136 -1.47 4.48 0.21
C THR A 136 -0.66 4.60 1.49
N ALA A 137 -1.00 5.55 2.35
CA ALA A 137 -0.48 5.63 3.70
C ALA A 137 -1.38 6.50 4.61
N VAL A 138 -0.98 6.62 5.87
CA VAL A 138 -1.67 7.44 6.87
C VAL A 138 -0.67 8.40 7.50
N SER A 139 -0.91 9.71 7.39
CA SER A 139 -0.04 10.70 8.04
C SER A 139 -0.08 10.57 9.56
N THR A 140 1.08 10.77 10.20
CA THR A 140 1.24 10.76 11.67
C THR A 140 1.16 12.14 12.30
N SER A 141 0.45 13.07 11.66
CA SER A 141 0.13 14.39 12.22
C SER A 141 -0.91 14.30 13.33
N ASP A 142 -1.00 15.33 14.18
CA ASP A 142 -2.00 15.46 15.25
C ASP A 142 -3.44 15.22 14.75
N THR A 143 -3.71 15.59 13.50
CA THR A 143 -4.90 15.19 12.76
C THR A 143 -4.49 14.20 11.66
N PRO A 144 -4.54 12.88 11.90
CA PRO A 144 -4.07 11.90 10.92
C PRO A 144 -4.97 11.90 9.69
N GLN A 145 -4.35 11.80 8.51
CA GLN A 145 -5.03 11.76 7.22
C GLN A 145 -4.62 10.50 6.47
N TRP A 146 -5.61 9.76 6.01
CA TRP A 146 -5.39 8.76 4.98
C TRP A 146 -5.16 9.48 3.66
N TRP A 147 -4.20 9.00 2.88
CA TRP A 147 -3.97 9.50 1.53
C TRP A 147 -3.59 8.37 0.57
N ALA A 148 -3.85 8.60 -0.71
CA ALA A 148 -3.43 7.75 -1.81
C ALA A 148 -2.77 8.61 -2.89
N GLU A 149 -1.64 8.14 -3.39
CA GLU A 149 -1.10 8.62 -4.66
C GLU A 149 -1.79 7.84 -5.79
N VAL A 150 -2.34 8.57 -6.75
CA VAL A 150 -3.21 8.02 -7.78
C VAL A 150 -2.86 8.56 -9.16
N HIS A 151 -3.19 7.78 -10.19
CA HIS A 151 -3.05 8.18 -11.58
C HIS A 151 -4.21 7.64 -12.41
N GLY A 152 -4.72 8.42 -13.37
CA GLY A 152 -5.83 7.98 -14.23
C GLY A 152 -5.45 6.76 -15.07
N VAL A 153 -6.33 5.75 -15.09
CA VAL A 153 -6.10 4.46 -15.77
C VAL A 153 -5.93 4.67 -17.28
N THR A 154 -6.83 5.46 -17.88
CA THR A 154 -6.81 5.77 -19.32
C THR A 154 -6.36 7.20 -19.60
N ALA A 155 -6.19 7.54 -20.89
CA ALA A 155 -5.97 8.94 -21.29
C ALA A 155 -7.17 9.84 -20.94
N GLU A 156 -8.39 9.30 -21.05
CA GLU A 156 -9.63 10.00 -20.71
C GLU A 156 -9.73 10.27 -19.20
N ASP A 157 -9.45 9.26 -18.36
CA ASP A 157 -9.41 9.42 -16.90
C ASP A 157 -8.41 10.49 -16.46
N ARG A 158 -7.23 10.52 -17.11
CA ARG A 158 -6.18 11.53 -16.87
C ARG A 158 -6.57 12.93 -17.33
N GLN A 159 -7.42 13.05 -18.35
CA GLN A 159 -7.95 14.33 -18.82
C GLN A 159 -9.08 14.84 -17.91
N ALA A 160 -9.91 13.94 -17.39
CA ALA A 160 -10.96 14.26 -16.43
C ALA A 160 -10.42 14.66 -15.05
N THR A 161 -9.20 14.22 -14.71
CA THR A 161 -8.53 14.52 -13.44
C THR A 161 -7.20 15.27 -13.66
N TYR A 162 -6.07 14.66 -13.29
CA TYR A 162 -4.73 15.20 -13.51
C TYR A 162 -3.94 14.31 -14.46
N ARG A 163 -3.14 14.96 -15.31
CA ARG A 163 -2.32 14.26 -16.32
C ARG A 163 -1.16 13.46 -15.71
N ALA A 164 -0.64 13.92 -14.57
CA ALA A 164 0.44 13.30 -13.80
C ALA A 164 -0.10 12.67 -12.50
N PRO A 165 0.67 11.79 -11.84
CA PRO A 165 0.34 11.31 -10.50
C PRO A 165 0.08 12.44 -9.52
N TRP A 166 -0.90 12.26 -8.62
CA TRP A 166 -1.32 13.26 -7.64
C TRP A 166 -1.87 12.60 -6.38
N HIS A 167 -2.08 13.37 -5.32
CA HIS A 167 -2.58 12.86 -4.03
C HIS A 167 -4.03 13.22 -3.79
N THR A 168 -4.83 12.22 -3.42
CA THR A 168 -6.12 12.42 -2.75
C THR A 168 -5.99 12.00 -1.29
N GLY A 169 -6.74 12.65 -0.40
CA GLY A 169 -6.71 12.30 1.02
C GLY A 169 -7.89 12.86 1.80
N ILE A 170 -8.13 12.27 2.97
CA ILE A 170 -9.17 12.67 3.92
C ILE A 170 -8.73 12.31 5.33
N HIS A 171 -9.27 12.97 6.35
CA HIS A 171 -9.02 12.60 7.74
C HIS A 171 -9.41 11.15 8.01
N VAL A 172 -8.58 10.44 8.79
CA VAL A 172 -8.77 9.01 9.11
C VAL A 172 -10.14 8.74 9.72
N GLN A 173 -10.62 9.65 10.57
CA GLN A 173 -11.95 9.53 11.19
C GLN A 173 -13.10 9.44 10.17
N TYR A 174 -12.93 10.03 8.98
CA TYR A 174 -13.91 9.92 7.89
C TYR A 174 -13.59 8.74 6.97
N ALA A 175 -12.31 8.49 6.69
CA ALA A 175 -11.88 7.37 5.86
C ALA A 175 -12.36 5.99 6.39
N ALA A 176 -12.53 5.87 7.70
CA ALA A 176 -13.01 4.64 8.34
C ALA A 176 -14.48 4.31 8.00
N TRP A 177 -15.30 5.30 7.66
CA TRP A 177 -16.74 5.14 7.42
C TRP A 177 -17.15 5.47 5.98
N ASP A 178 -16.26 6.16 5.24
CA ASP A 178 -16.48 6.51 3.84
C ASP A 178 -16.29 5.27 2.96
N LEU A 179 -17.39 4.79 2.38
CA LEU A 179 -17.37 3.67 1.46
C LEU A 179 -17.00 4.15 0.06
N VAL A 180 -16.08 3.43 -0.56
CA VAL A 180 -15.60 3.70 -1.92
C VAL A 180 -15.71 2.44 -2.77
N THR A 181 -15.97 2.64 -4.05
CA THR A 181 -15.93 1.56 -5.04
C THR A 181 -14.51 1.42 -5.58
N VAL A 182 -13.98 0.19 -5.55
CA VAL A 182 -12.70 -0.15 -6.15
C VAL A 182 -12.81 -1.36 -7.07
N GLU A 183 -11.94 -1.46 -8.07
CA GLU A 183 -11.67 -2.71 -8.79
C GLU A 183 -10.39 -3.34 -8.24
N ARG A 184 -10.54 -4.44 -7.50
CA ARG A 184 -9.44 -5.15 -6.86
C ARG A 184 -9.03 -6.38 -7.66
N ALA A 185 -7.72 -6.61 -7.77
CA ALA A 185 -7.18 -7.82 -8.39
C ALA A 185 -7.56 -9.06 -7.56
N VAL A 186 -7.97 -10.14 -8.23
CA VAL A 186 -8.38 -11.42 -7.63
C VAL A 186 -7.49 -12.54 -8.18
N PRO A 187 -6.32 -12.78 -7.56
CA PRO A 187 -5.33 -13.78 -7.99
C PRO A 187 -5.88 -15.20 -8.04
N ALA A 188 -5.40 -16.03 -8.96
CA ALA A 188 -5.77 -17.45 -9.06
C ALA A 188 -5.40 -18.27 -7.80
#